data_AF-A0A7X4GPZ8-F1
#
_entry.id   AF-A0A7X4GPZ8-F1
#
_cell.length_a   1.000
_cell.length_b   1.000
_cell.length_c   1.000
_cell.angle_alpha   90.00
_cell.angle_beta   90.00
_cell.angle_gamma   90.00
#
_symmetry.space_group_name_H-M   'P 1'
#
loop_
_entity.id
_entity.type
_entity.pdbx_description
1 polymer ?
#
loop_
_entity_poly.entity_id
_entity_poly.type
_entity_poly.pdbx_seq_one_letter_code
_entity_poly.pdbx_strand_id
1 'polypeptide(L)'
;MKTLIKFFDSPIVRLCGMISAGAIFLAAYNLISWSTLTAADWGTWFGAVGTIGAIIGAIYIAGAQERWRHRDAMIAAKICASSNLLQLAGTRADVKEAAAWFERCSKEDLEIRIFLAFGDVLAESIPLNQEELIRLAPLPKNCAFKIAAAQDRVRIAIRLIRSVGERNPDFTSNRDVRMQEASHISLALTEAARQYDMAVNEMQIQTSAVTSPFRY
;
A
#
# COMPACT_ATOMS: atom_id res chain seq x y z
N MET A 1 4.12 -0.17 20.32
CA MET A 1 3.71 -1.57 20.53
C MET A 1 4.14 -2.51 19.37
N LYS A 2 3.96 -2.15 18.09
CA LYS A 2 4.44 -2.96 16.93
C LYS A 2 5.96 -3.22 16.89
N THR A 3 6.77 -2.34 17.49
CA THR A 3 8.24 -2.48 17.59
C THR A 3 8.67 -3.49 18.66
N LEU A 4 7.94 -3.60 19.77
CA LEU A 4 8.19 -4.59 20.83
C LEU A 4 7.93 -6.01 20.33
N ILE A 5 6.85 -6.21 19.57
CA ILE A 5 6.50 -7.53 19.00
C ILE A 5 7.57 -8.01 18.00
N LYS A 6 8.14 -7.11 17.19
CA LYS A 6 9.25 -7.45 16.27
C LYS A 6 10.53 -7.86 16.97
N PHE A 7 10.79 -7.33 18.17
CA PHE A 7 11.96 -7.73 18.97
C PHE A 7 11.83 -9.19 19.47
N PHE A 8 10.63 -9.60 19.87
CA PHE A 8 10.33 -10.98 20.26
C PHE A 8 10.25 -11.98 19.10
N ASP A 9 10.18 -11.49 17.86
CA ASP A 9 10.10 -12.34 16.67
C ASP A 9 11.45 -12.83 16.14
N SER A 10 12.57 -12.36 16.72
CA SER A 10 13.87 -12.88 16.33
C SER A 10 14.01 -14.36 16.74
N PRO A 11 14.60 -15.22 15.88
CA PRO A 11 14.78 -16.63 16.19
C PRO A 11 15.59 -16.83 17.48
N ILE A 12 16.50 -15.90 17.78
CA ILE A 12 17.32 -15.89 19.00
C ILE A 12 16.46 -15.65 20.25
N VAL A 13 15.57 -14.66 20.25
CA VAL A 13 14.72 -14.37 21.42
C VAL A 13 13.74 -15.51 21.69
N ARG A 14 13.22 -16.17 20.65
CA ARG A 14 12.39 -17.38 20.81
C ARG A 14 13.18 -18.51 21.47
N LEU A 15 14.42 -18.72 21.04
CA LEU A 15 15.29 -19.78 21.56
C LEU A 15 15.69 -19.51 23.02
N CYS A 16 16.05 -18.27 23.35
CA CYS A 16 16.29 -17.83 24.73
C CYS A 16 15.04 -18.00 25.59
N GLY A 17 13.86 -17.61 25.09
CA GLY A 17 12.59 -17.78 25.80
C GLY A 17 12.27 -19.25 26.08
N MET A 18 12.48 -20.14 25.12
CA MET A 18 12.29 -21.59 25.30
C MET A 18 13.25 -22.17 26.34
N ILE A 19 14.52 -21.75 26.32
CA ILE A 19 15.53 -22.21 27.30
C ILE A 19 15.17 -21.71 28.70
N SER A 20 14.84 -20.43 28.87
CA SER A 20 14.47 -19.86 30.16
C SER A 20 13.20 -20.51 30.72
N ALA A 21 12.18 -20.74 29.89
CA ALA A 21 10.97 -21.44 30.30
C ALA A 21 11.26 -22.89 30.73
N GLY A 22 12.10 -23.61 29.99
CA GLY A 22 12.54 -24.96 30.34
C GLY A 22 13.32 -25.01 31.66
N ALA A 23 14.21 -24.05 31.89
CA ALA A 23 14.99 -23.95 33.13
C ALA A 23 14.11 -23.65 34.35
N ILE A 24 13.15 -22.72 34.21
CA ILE A 24 12.16 -22.41 35.26
C ILE A 24 11.30 -23.63 35.55
N PHE A 25 10.85 -24.34 34.52
CA PHE A 25 10.05 -25.55 34.67
C PHE A 25 10.82 -26.66 35.41
N LEU A 26 12.08 -26.91 35.03
CA LEU A 26 12.95 -27.88 35.71
C LEU A 26 13.22 -27.50 37.18
N ALA A 27 13.49 -26.23 37.44
CA ALA A 27 13.71 -25.73 38.80
C ALA A 27 12.44 -25.88 39.66
N ALA A 28 11.27 -25.51 39.12
CA ALA A 28 10.00 -25.67 39.80
C ALA A 28 9.67 -27.15 40.05
N TYR A 29 9.94 -28.04 39.08
CA TYR A 29 9.71 -29.48 39.21
C TYR A 29 10.52 -30.10 40.34
N ASN A 30 11.78 -29.68 40.50
CA ASN A 30 12.68 -30.21 41.54
C ASN A 30 12.39 -29.65 42.94
N LEU A 31 11.79 -28.46 43.06
CA LEU A 31 11.46 -27.85 44.34
C LEU A 31 10.15 -28.38 44.96
N ILE A 32 9.31 -29.05 44.17
CA ILE A 32 8.04 -29.59 44.62
C ILE A 32 8.25 -31.02 45.13
N SER A 33 7.94 -31.27 46.40
CA SER A 33 7.89 -32.62 46.96
C SER A 33 6.61 -33.33 46.50
N TRP A 34 6.67 -33.93 45.30
CA TRP A 34 5.53 -34.62 44.67
C TRP A 34 4.89 -35.71 45.53
N SER A 35 5.64 -36.28 46.48
CA SER A 35 5.18 -37.34 47.39
C SER A 35 4.25 -36.85 48.51
N THR A 36 4.15 -35.54 48.76
CA THR A 36 3.37 -34.97 49.88
C THR A 36 2.19 -34.11 49.44
N LEU A 37 1.85 -34.09 48.15
CA LEU A 37 0.74 -33.28 47.61
C LEU A 37 -0.61 -33.83 48.06
N THR A 38 -1.45 -32.97 48.63
CA THR A 38 -2.83 -33.30 48.97
C THR A 38 -3.74 -33.22 47.73
N ALA A 39 -4.96 -33.76 47.81
CA ALA A 39 -5.93 -33.65 46.72
C ALA A 39 -6.25 -32.18 46.35
N ALA A 40 -6.18 -31.25 47.31
CA ALA A 40 -6.36 -29.83 47.07
C ALA A 40 -5.24 -29.22 46.23
N ASP A 41 -3.99 -29.66 46.44
CA ASP A 41 -2.82 -29.17 45.71
C ASP A 41 -2.81 -29.64 44.24
N TRP A 42 -3.37 -30.82 43.97
CA TRP A 42 -3.59 -31.27 42.60
C TRP A 42 -4.61 -30.37 41.86
N GLY A 43 -5.66 -29.92 42.54
CA GLY A 43 -6.65 -29.01 41.97
C GLY A 43 -6.05 -27.67 41.55
N THR A 44 -5.17 -27.09 42.38
CA THR A 44 -4.49 -25.83 42.03
C THR A 44 -3.51 -26.01 40.87
N TRP A 45 -2.82 -27.14 40.81
CA TRP A 45 -1.91 -27.45 39.70
C TRP A 45 -2.64 -27.57 38.36
N PHE A 46 -3.74 -28.32 38.30
CA PHE A 46 -4.56 -28.42 37.09
C PHE A 46 -5.17 -27.07 36.69
N GLY A 47 -5.56 -26.24 37.67
CA GLY A 47 -6.03 -24.87 37.41
C GLY A 47 -4.95 -24.00 36.76
N ALA A 48 -3.71 -24.08 37.25
CA ALA A 48 -2.58 -23.34 36.70
C ALA A 48 -2.23 -23.79 35.27
N VAL A 49 -2.13 -25.10 35.03
CA VAL A 49 -1.87 -25.67 33.70
C VAL A 49 -3.01 -25.32 32.72
N GLY A 50 -4.26 -25.41 33.16
CA GLY A 50 -5.42 -25.01 32.37
C GLY A 50 -5.37 -23.53 31.97
N THR A 51 -4.98 -22.65 32.89
CA THR A 51 -4.84 -21.21 32.62
C THR A 51 -3.73 -20.93 31.59
N ILE A 52 -2.56 -21.56 31.74
CA ILE A 52 -1.45 -21.42 30.77
C ILE A 52 -1.87 -21.95 29.39
N GLY A 53 -2.51 -23.13 29.35
CA GLY A 53 -3.05 -23.72 28.13
C GLY A 53 -4.06 -22.81 27.44
N ALA A 54 -4.96 -22.18 28.22
CA ALA A 54 -5.93 -21.22 27.70
C ALA A 54 -5.26 -19.98 27.11
N ILE A 55 -4.22 -19.43 27.75
CA ILE A 55 -3.45 -18.28 27.23
C ILE A 55 -2.75 -18.65 25.92
N ILE A 56 -2.07 -19.80 25.87
CA ILE A 56 -1.39 -20.28 24.65
C ILE A 56 -2.41 -20.48 23.52
N GLY A 57 -3.55 -21.10 23.83
CA GLY A 57 -4.65 -21.28 22.88
C GLY A 57 -5.17 -19.95 22.35
N ALA A 58 -5.38 -18.96 23.21
CA ALA A 58 -5.84 -17.63 22.83
C ALA A 58 -4.83 -16.92 21.90
N ILE A 59 -3.53 -16.98 22.21
CA ILE A 59 -2.47 -16.41 21.36
C ILE A 59 -2.44 -17.10 19.99
N TYR A 60 -2.54 -18.43 19.96
CA TYR A 60 -2.55 -19.20 18.72
C TYR A 60 -3.74 -18.82 17.83
N ILE A 61 -4.95 -18.75 18.41
CA ILE A 61 -6.18 -18.37 17.71
C ILE A 61 -6.07 -16.93 17.18
N ALA A 62 -5.61 -15.99 18.00
CA ALA A 62 -5.41 -14.60 17.58
C ALA A 62 -4.44 -14.48 16.39
N GLY A 63 -3.32 -15.23 16.44
CA GLY A 63 -2.36 -15.27 15.34
C GLY A 63 -2.91 -15.94 14.08
N ALA A 64 -3.73 -16.98 14.22
CA ALA A 64 -4.40 -17.62 13.09
C ALA A 64 -5.40 -16.68 12.42
N GLN A 65 -6.18 -15.94 13.22
CA GLN A 65 -7.15 -14.97 12.72
C GLN A 65 -6.48 -13.83 11.96
N GLU A 66 -5.35 -13.31 12.44
CA GLU A 66 -4.59 -12.26 11.72
C GLU A 66 -4.07 -12.76 10.37
N ARG A 67 -3.55 -14.00 10.32
CA ARG A 67 -3.11 -14.60 9.05
C ARG A 67 -4.26 -14.77 8.06
N TRP A 68 -5.45 -15.15 8.54
CA TRP A 68 -6.62 -15.31 7.68
C TRP A 68 -7.09 -13.94 7.17
N ARG A 69 -7.21 -12.94 8.04
CA ARG A 69 -7.53 -11.56 7.65
C ARG A 69 -6.57 -11.02 6.61
N HIS A 70 -5.26 -11.27 6.76
CA HIS A 70 -4.26 -10.84 5.79
C HIS A 70 -4.41 -11.56 4.45
N ARG A 71 -4.77 -12.85 4.44
CA ARG A 71 -5.02 -13.59 3.20
C ARG A 71 -6.28 -13.08 2.49
N ASP A 72 -7.35 -12.87 3.23
CA ASP A 72 -8.62 -12.37 2.69
C ASP A 72 -8.44 -10.96 2.12
N ALA A 73 -7.73 -10.08 2.84
CA ALA A 73 -7.39 -8.75 2.37
C ALA A 73 -6.53 -8.79 1.09
N MET A 74 -5.56 -9.72 1.01
CA MET A 74 -4.74 -9.89 -0.20
C MET A 74 -5.56 -10.40 -1.39
N ILE A 75 -6.49 -11.34 -1.18
CA ILE A 75 -7.38 -11.83 -2.23
C ILE A 75 -8.26 -10.68 -2.74
N ALA A 76 -8.89 -9.93 -1.83
CA ALA A 76 -9.70 -8.76 -2.18
C ALA A 76 -8.88 -7.71 -2.96
N ALA A 77 -7.65 -7.45 -2.53
CA ALA A 77 -6.74 -6.53 -3.21
C ALA A 77 -6.41 -7.00 -4.64
N LYS A 78 -6.15 -8.30 -4.84
CA LYS A 78 -5.88 -8.87 -6.16
C LYS A 78 -7.10 -8.83 -7.09
N ILE A 79 -8.30 -9.08 -6.56
CA ILE A 79 -9.54 -8.94 -7.32
C ILE A 79 -9.73 -7.48 -7.73
N CYS A 80 -9.61 -6.54 -6.78
CA CYS A 80 -9.68 -5.11 -7.04
C CYS A 80 -8.62 -4.65 -8.06
N ALA A 81 -7.43 -5.24 -8.02
CA ALA A 81 -6.38 -4.93 -8.98
C ALA A 81 -6.74 -5.43 -10.38
N SER A 82 -7.24 -6.66 -10.48
CA SER A 82 -7.63 -7.25 -11.78
C SER A 82 -8.77 -6.47 -12.45
N SER A 83 -9.75 -5.98 -11.69
CA SER A 83 -10.87 -5.20 -12.24
C SER A 83 -10.46 -3.81 -12.71
N ASN A 84 -9.44 -3.21 -12.08
CA ASN A 84 -9.03 -1.83 -12.33
C ASN A 84 -7.76 -1.69 -13.17
N LEU A 85 -7.09 -2.79 -13.52
CA LEU A 85 -5.81 -2.76 -14.22
C LEU A 85 -5.92 -2.05 -15.58
N LEU A 86 -6.96 -2.34 -16.36
CA LEU A 86 -7.14 -1.76 -17.69
C LEU A 86 -7.44 -0.27 -17.62
N GLN A 87 -8.30 0.15 -16.69
CA GLN A 87 -8.61 1.56 -16.47
C GLN A 87 -7.35 2.34 -16.06
N LEU A 88 -6.56 1.81 -15.12
CA LEU A 88 -5.31 2.42 -14.69
C LEU A 88 -4.28 2.49 -15.82
N ALA A 89 -4.21 1.48 -16.69
CA ALA A 89 -3.35 1.48 -17.86
C ALA A 89 -3.79 2.52 -18.91
N GLY A 90 -5.10 2.75 -19.06
CA GLY A 90 -5.67 3.83 -19.87
C GLY A 90 -5.28 5.20 -19.33
N THR A 91 -5.58 5.49 -18.06
CA THR A 91 -5.17 6.74 -17.38
C THR A 91 -3.67 6.99 -17.52
N ARG A 92 -2.85 5.93 -17.39
CA ARG A 92 -1.39 6.04 -17.56
C ARG A 92 -1.01 6.49 -18.97
N ALA A 93 -1.69 5.98 -20.01
CA ALA A 93 -1.45 6.38 -21.39
C ALA A 93 -1.85 7.85 -21.59
N ASP A 94 -3.02 8.26 -21.10
CA ASP A 94 -3.53 9.63 -21.20
C ASP A 94 -2.58 10.62 -20.51
N VAL A 95 -2.10 10.29 -19.31
CA VAL A 95 -1.15 11.12 -18.55
C VAL A 95 0.20 11.21 -19.25
N LYS A 96 0.67 10.14 -19.90
CA LYS A 96 1.91 10.16 -20.70
C LYS A 96 1.77 11.04 -21.93
N GLU A 97 0.65 10.92 -22.64
CA GLU A 97 0.37 11.73 -23.81
C GLU A 97 0.29 13.21 -23.44
N ALA A 98 -0.44 13.54 -22.37
CA ALA A 98 -0.49 14.89 -21.85
C ALA A 98 0.90 15.40 -21.44
N ALA A 99 1.71 14.61 -20.73
CA ALA A 99 3.07 14.99 -20.34
C ALA A 99 3.95 15.33 -21.56
N ALA A 100 3.90 14.50 -22.60
CA ALA A 100 4.65 14.70 -23.84
C ALA A 100 4.13 15.90 -24.65
N TRP A 101 2.83 16.18 -24.59
CA TRP A 101 2.26 17.38 -25.19
C TRP A 101 2.75 18.65 -24.47
N PHE A 102 2.67 18.70 -23.14
CA PHE A 102 3.17 19.85 -22.36
C PHE A 102 4.69 20.01 -22.46
N GLU A 103 5.45 18.93 -22.64
CA GLU A 103 6.89 19.01 -22.91
C GLU A 103 7.17 19.67 -24.27
N ARG A 104 6.31 19.47 -25.27
CA ARG A 104 6.40 20.21 -26.54
C ARG A 104 6.02 21.67 -26.35
N CYS A 105 4.96 21.97 -25.58
CA CYS A 105 4.56 23.34 -25.24
C CYS A 105 5.62 24.13 -24.46
N SER A 106 6.50 23.46 -23.71
CA SER A 106 7.61 24.14 -23.03
C SER A 106 8.76 24.50 -23.97
N LYS A 107 8.80 23.93 -25.18
CA LYS A 107 9.80 24.18 -26.23
C LYS A 107 9.25 25.07 -27.34
N GLU A 108 7.99 24.88 -27.69
CA GLU A 108 7.28 25.54 -28.78
C GLU A 108 6.07 26.29 -28.21
N ASP A 109 5.87 27.54 -28.63
CA ASP A 109 4.72 28.34 -28.17
C ASP A 109 3.44 27.85 -28.85
N LEU A 110 2.65 27.06 -28.13
CA LEU A 110 1.42 26.41 -28.61
C LEU A 110 0.15 27.12 -28.09
N GLU A 111 -0.95 26.92 -28.80
CA GLU A 111 -2.22 27.63 -28.55
C GLU A 111 -2.85 27.30 -27.18
N ILE A 112 -3.23 28.34 -26.45
CA ILE A 112 -3.76 28.27 -25.06
C ILE A 112 -5.06 27.48 -24.96
N ARG A 113 -5.91 27.50 -26.01
CA ARG A 113 -7.19 26.77 -25.99
C ARG A 113 -7.01 25.28 -25.73
N ILE A 114 -5.88 24.72 -26.17
CA ILE A 114 -5.58 23.31 -26.01
C ILE A 114 -5.21 22.98 -24.55
N PHE A 115 -4.65 23.93 -23.78
CA PHE A 115 -4.33 23.72 -22.35
C PHE A 115 -5.58 23.36 -21.56
N LEU A 116 -6.67 24.11 -21.74
CA LEU A 116 -7.92 23.90 -20.99
C LEU A 116 -8.57 22.56 -21.33
N ALA A 117 -8.55 22.17 -22.61
CA ALA A 117 -9.07 20.87 -23.04
C ALA A 117 -8.34 19.70 -22.35
N PHE A 118 -7.01 19.77 -22.20
CA PHE A 118 -6.26 18.77 -21.43
C PHE A 118 -6.61 18.75 -19.94
N GLY A 119 -6.94 19.90 -19.36
CA GLY A 119 -7.39 19.99 -17.97
C GLY A 119 -8.65 19.16 -17.71
N ASP A 120 -9.60 19.18 -18.64
CA ASP A 120 -10.85 18.43 -18.53
C ASP A 120 -10.63 16.93 -18.76
N VAL A 121 -9.85 16.55 -19.78
CA VAL A 121 -9.47 15.14 -20.02
C VAL A 121 -8.75 14.54 -18.80
N LEU A 122 -7.80 15.28 -18.22
CA LEU A 122 -7.07 14.82 -17.03
C LEU A 122 -7.98 14.71 -15.80
N ALA A 123 -8.99 15.58 -15.66
CA ALA A 123 -9.94 15.53 -14.56
C ALA A 123 -10.83 14.28 -14.62
N GLU A 124 -11.23 13.87 -15.83
CA GLU A 124 -11.98 12.63 -16.07
C GLU A 124 -11.12 11.38 -15.89
N SER A 125 -9.81 11.48 -16.12
CA SER A 125 -8.89 10.34 -16.06
C SER A 125 -8.58 9.79 -14.67
N ILE A 126 -9.04 10.42 -13.57
CA ILE A 126 -8.72 9.99 -12.20
C ILE A 126 -9.46 8.66 -11.91
N PRO A 127 -8.76 7.52 -11.85
CA PRO A 127 -9.41 6.24 -12.08
C PRO A 127 -10.03 5.63 -10.83
N LEU A 128 -9.43 5.88 -9.66
CA LEU A 128 -9.76 5.18 -8.42
C LEU A 128 -10.18 6.13 -7.31
N ASN A 129 -11.22 5.72 -6.59
CA ASN A 129 -11.64 6.39 -5.37
C ASN A 129 -10.78 5.97 -4.16
N GLN A 130 -10.97 6.64 -3.02
CA GLN A 130 -10.20 6.37 -1.81
C GLN A 130 -10.43 4.95 -1.25
N GLU A 131 -11.64 4.41 -1.41
CA GLU A 131 -11.98 3.07 -0.93
C GLU A 131 -11.23 1.99 -1.71
N GLU A 132 -11.16 2.13 -3.04
CA GLU A 132 -10.39 1.23 -3.91
C GLU A 132 -8.90 1.30 -3.61
N LEU A 133 -8.35 2.48 -3.34
CA LEU A 133 -6.96 2.62 -2.90
C LEU A 133 -6.69 1.89 -1.58
N ILE A 134 -7.61 1.95 -0.62
CA ILE A 134 -7.50 1.20 0.64
C ILE A 134 -7.55 -0.30 0.39
N ARG A 135 -8.43 -0.76 -0.52
CA ARG A 135 -8.51 -2.17 -0.91
C ARG A 135 -7.23 -2.66 -1.59
N LEU A 136 -6.50 -1.80 -2.29
CA LEU A 136 -5.20 -2.12 -2.89
C LEU A 136 -4.02 -2.04 -1.91
N ALA A 137 -4.21 -1.52 -0.70
CA ALA A 137 -3.14 -1.36 0.29
C ALA A 137 -2.39 -2.66 0.67
N PRO A 138 -3.04 -3.85 0.71
CA PRO A 138 -2.34 -5.11 0.97
C PRO A 138 -1.35 -5.51 -0.13
N LEU A 139 -1.43 -4.95 -1.34
CA LEU A 139 -0.52 -5.30 -2.43
C LEU A 139 0.93 -4.93 -2.08
N PRO A 140 1.91 -5.75 -2.50
CA PRO A 140 3.31 -5.49 -2.23
C PRO A 140 3.82 -4.23 -2.96
N LYS A 141 5.03 -3.80 -2.57
CA LYS A 141 5.74 -2.64 -3.12
C LYS A 141 4.97 -1.33 -3.08
N ASN A 142 4.07 -1.18 -2.11
CA ASN A 142 3.32 0.04 -1.84
C ASN A 142 2.52 0.53 -3.06
N CYS A 143 1.92 -0.39 -3.83
CA CYS A 143 1.19 -0.07 -5.05
C CYS A 143 0.12 1.03 -4.85
N ALA A 144 -0.72 0.91 -3.81
CA ALA A 144 -1.73 1.91 -3.48
C ALA A 144 -1.14 3.31 -3.26
N PHE A 145 0.02 3.41 -2.58
CA PHE A 145 0.69 4.70 -2.35
C PHE A 145 1.20 5.32 -3.64
N LYS A 146 1.69 4.51 -4.58
CA LYS A 146 2.14 4.98 -5.90
C LYS A 146 0.99 5.56 -6.69
N ILE A 147 -0.16 4.87 -6.70
CA ILE A 147 -1.37 5.35 -7.38
C ILE A 147 -1.85 6.65 -6.73
N ALA A 148 -1.95 6.69 -5.40
CA ALA A 148 -2.37 7.90 -4.69
C ALA A 148 -1.44 9.10 -4.98
N ALA A 149 -0.13 8.86 -5.00
CA ALA A 149 0.85 9.89 -5.31
C ALA A 149 0.82 10.32 -6.78
N ALA A 150 0.43 9.43 -7.71
CA ALA A 150 0.20 9.77 -9.11
C ALA A 150 -1.06 10.65 -9.25
N GLN A 151 -2.16 10.28 -8.60
CA GLN A 151 -3.40 11.05 -8.60
C GLN A 151 -3.21 12.45 -8.02
N ASP A 152 -2.43 12.60 -6.94
CA ASP A 152 -2.12 13.90 -6.36
C ASP A 152 -1.40 14.81 -7.37
N ARG A 153 -0.40 14.27 -8.08
CA ARG A 153 0.34 15.01 -9.12
C ARG A 153 -0.53 15.41 -10.30
N VAL A 154 -1.43 14.53 -10.74
CA VAL A 154 -2.43 14.87 -11.77
C VAL A 154 -3.34 16.00 -11.27
N ARG A 155 -3.82 15.97 -10.01
CA ARG A 155 -4.61 17.06 -9.43
C ARG A 155 -3.83 18.36 -9.31
N ILE A 156 -2.53 18.32 -9.04
CA ILE A 156 -1.66 19.51 -9.07
C ILE A 156 -1.58 20.06 -10.49
N ALA A 157 -1.34 19.23 -11.49
CA ALA A 157 -1.30 19.63 -12.90
C ALA A 157 -2.62 20.27 -13.35
N ILE A 158 -3.78 19.67 -13.02
CA ILE A 158 -5.11 20.24 -13.31
C ILE A 158 -5.27 21.62 -12.64
N ARG A 159 -4.85 21.77 -11.38
CA ARG A 159 -4.90 23.07 -10.69
C ARG A 159 -4.03 24.12 -11.38
N LEU A 160 -2.84 23.76 -11.84
CA LEU A 160 -1.96 24.66 -12.59
C LEU A 160 -2.63 25.08 -13.91
N ILE A 161 -3.15 24.13 -14.69
CA ILE A 161 -3.86 24.37 -15.95
C ILE A 161 -5.05 25.31 -15.75
N ARG A 162 -5.86 25.11 -14.71
CA ARG A 162 -7.02 25.96 -14.43
C ARG A 162 -6.61 27.35 -13.92
N SER A 163 -5.57 27.42 -13.07
CA SER A 163 -5.08 28.70 -12.55
C SER A 163 -4.55 29.62 -13.64
N VAL A 164 -3.98 29.03 -14.69
CA VAL A 164 -3.50 29.70 -15.90
C VAL A 164 -4.63 30.40 -16.64
N GLY A 165 -5.83 29.79 -16.72
CA GLY A 165 -6.98 30.38 -17.40
C GLY A 165 -7.67 31.51 -16.62
N GLU A 166 -7.58 31.48 -15.28
CA GLU A 166 -8.34 32.39 -14.42
C GLU A 166 -7.54 33.60 -13.90
N ARG A 167 -6.23 33.46 -13.67
CA ARG A 167 -5.51 34.39 -12.78
C ARG A 167 -4.50 35.32 -13.45
N ASN A 168 -4.10 35.06 -14.70
CA ASN A 168 -2.97 35.77 -15.26
C ASN A 168 -3.29 36.35 -16.66
N PRO A 169 -3.71 37.62 -16.76
CA PRO A 169 -3.89 38.29 -18.06
C PRO A 169 -2.58 38.32 -18.88
N ASP A 170 -1.42 38.23 -18.21
CA ASP A 170 -0.13 38.13 -18.88
C ASP A 170 0.14 36.74 -19.46
N PHE A 171 -0.61 35.70 -19.07
CA PHE A 171 -0.43 34.37 -19.66
C PHE A 171 -0.77 34.35 -21.15
N THR A 172 -1.79 35.11 -21.55
CA THR A 172 -2.17 35.25 -22.96
C THR A 172 -1.14 36.03 -23.78
N SER A 173 -0.44 37.00 -23.19
CA SER A 173 0.48 37.89 -23.89
C SER A 173 1.94 37.46 -23.79
N ASN A 174 2.35 36.81 -22.70
CA ASN A 174 3.74 36.49 -22.40
C ASN A 174 4.08 35.02 -22.67
N ARG A 175 4.85 34.81 -23.74
CA ARG A 175 5.34 33.48 -24.17
C ARG A 175 6.18 32.78 -23.11
N ASP A 176 7.08 33.51 -22.43
CA ASP A 176 8.02 32.91 -21.48
C ASP A 176 7.28 32.31 -20.28
N VAL A 177 6.24 32.99 -19.82
CA VAL A 177 5.37 32.51 -18.74
C VAL A 177 4.65 31.22 -19.16
N ARG A 178 4.12 31.15 -20.40
CA ARG A 178 3.47 29.93 -20.90
C ARG A 178 4.42 28.74 -20.96
N MET A 179 5.63 28.97 -21.48
CA MET A 179 6.65 27.93 -21.59
C MET A 179 7.09 27.44 -20.20
N GLN A 180 7.23 28.35 -19.24
CA GLN A 180 7.57 28.02 -17.85
C GLN A 180 6.47 27.18 -17.18
N GLU A 181 5.20 27.58 -17.29
CA GLU A 181 4.08 26.82 -16.71
C GLU A 181 3.91 25.46 -17.40
N ALA A 182 4.05 25.39 -18.72
CA ALA A 182 4.04 24.13 -19.45
C ALA A 182 5.14 23.18 -18.97
N SER A 183 6.33 23.71 -18.65
CA SER A 183 7.44 22.93 -18.07
C SER A 183 7.07 22.36 -16.69
N HIS A 184 6.46 23.16 -15.81
CA HIS A 184 6.01 22.70 -14.49
C HIS A 184 4.92 21.63 -14.59
N ILE A 185 3.95 21.81 -15.50
CA ILE A 185 2.88 20.83 -15.75
C ILE A 185 3.47 19.53 -16.30
N SER A 186 4.37 19.61 -17.29
CA SER A 186 5.04 18.45 -17.88
C SER A 186 5.83 17.66 -16.84
N LEU A 187 6.56 18.33 -15.94
CA LEU A 187 7.29 17.69 -14.84
C LEU A 187 6.35 16.91 -13.91
N ALA A 188 5.24 17.54 -13.49
CA ALA A 188 4.26 16.91 -12.61
C ALA A 188 3.61 15.66 -13.25
N LEU A 189 3.24 15.76 -14.52
CA LEU A 189 2.62 14.67 -15.28
C LEU A 189 3.62 13.54 -15.58
N THR A 190 4.88 13.85 -15.87
CA THR A 190 5.94 12.85 -16.09
C THR A 190 6.17 12.02 -14.84
N GLU A 191 6.26 12.66 -13.68
CA GLU A 191 6.40 11.94 -12.42
C GLU A 191 5.13 11.14 -12.08
N ALA A 192 3.92 11.67 -12.38
CA ALA A 192 2.69 10.92 -12.23
C ALA A 192 2.66 9.65 -13.11
N ALA A 193 3.02 9.78 -14.40
CA ALA A 193 3.13 8.67 -15.33
C ALA A 193 4.11 7.60 -14.85
N ARG A 194 5.27 8.01 -14.30
CA ARG A 194 6.25 7.09 -13.73
C ARG A 194 5.68 6.29 -12.55
N GLN A 195 4.92 6.93 -11.66
CA GLN A 195 4.29 6.25 -10.54
C GLN A 195 3.19 5.29 -11.00
N TYR A 196 2.39 5.68 -12.01
CA TYR A 196 1.42 4.79 -12.63
C TYR A 196 2.07 3.59 -13.31
N ASP A 197 3.18 3.77 -14.03
CA ASP A 197 3.96 2.66 -14.62
C ASP A 197 4.37 1.65 -13.56
N MET A 198 4.96 2.11 -12.46
CA MET A 198 5.37 1.22 -11.36
C MET A 198 4.18 0.48 -10.74
N ALA A 199 3.05 1.16 -10.57
CA ALA A 199 1.84 0.56 -10.01
C ALA A 199 1.21 -0.47 -10.94
N VAL A 200 1.02 -0.12 -12.22
CA VAL A 200 0.46 -1.00 -13.25
C VAL A 200 1.32 -2.26 -13.43
N ASN A 201 2.64 -2.12 -13.49
CA ASN A 201 3.55 -3.26 -13.59
C ASN A 201 3.40 -4.21 -12.39
N GLU A 202 3.31 -3.67 -11.17
CA GLU A 202 3.13 -4.51 -9.98
C GLU A 202 1.75 -5.17 -9.96
N MET A 203 0.69 -4.43 -10.28
CA MET A 203 -0.66 -5.00 -10.38
C MET A 203 -0.69 -6.13 -11.42
N GLN A 204 -0.08 -5.92 -12.58
CA GLN A 204 0.00 -6.94 -13.63
C GLN A 204 0.71 -8.21 -13.15
N ILE A 205 1.82 -8.09 -12.42
CA ILE A 205 2.53 -9.22 -11.80
C ILE A 205 1.62 -9.95 -10.82
N GLN A 206 0.91 -9.22 -9.96
CA GLN A 206 0.03 -9.82 -8.95
C GLN A 206 -1.21 -10.47 -9.56
N THR A 207 -1.75 -9.90 -10.63
CA THR A 207 -2.92 -10.45 -11.33
C THR A 207 -2.56 -11.65 -12.18
N SER A 208 -1.43 -11.62 -12.90
CA SER A 208 -0.99 -12.74 -13.74
C SER A 208 -0.64 -13.97 -12.91
N ALA A 209 -0.14 -13.80 -11.69
CA ALA A 209 0.08 -14.88 -10.75
C ALA A 209 -1.22 -15.63 -10.35
N VAL A 210 -2.39 -15.02 -10.53
CA VAL A 210 -3.70 -15.64 -10.24
C VAL A 210 -4.39 -16.12 -11.51
N THR A 211 -4.29 -15.36 -12.61
CA THR A 211 -5.02 -15.64 -13.85
C THR A 211 -4.26 -16.51 -14.85
N SER A 212 -2.93 -16.61 -14.75
CA SER A 212 -2.14 -17.45 -15.64
C SER A 212 -2.49 -18.93 -15.45
N PRO A 213 -2.81 -19.68 -16.53
CA PRO A 213 -3.02 -21.12 -16.45
C PRO A 213 -1.73 -21.88 -16.11
N PHE A 214 -0.56 -21.25 -16.33
CA PHE A 214 0.74 -21.79 -15.97
C PHE A 214 1.18 -21.19 -14.63
N ARG A 215 1.11 -22.00 -13.55
CA ARG A 215 1.75 -21.69 -12.27
C ARG A 215 3.25 -21.95 -12.40
N TYR A 216 4.04 -20.89 -12.42
CA TYR A 216 5.50 -20.96 -12.23
C TYR A 216 5.83 -21.00 -10.74
#